data_AF-A0A9D0YJX1-F1
#
_entry.id   AF-A0A9D0YJX1-F1
#
_cell.length_a   1.000
_cell.length_b   1.000
_cell.length_c   1.000
_cell.angle_alpha   90.00
_cell.angle_beta   90.00
_cell.angle_gamma   90.00
#
_symmetry.space_group_name_H-M   'P 1'
#
loop_
_entity.id
_entity.type
_entity.pdbx_description
1 polymer ?
#
loop_
_entity_poly.entity_id
_entity_poly.type
_entity_poly.pdbx_seq_one_letter_code
_entity_poly.pdbx_strand_id
1 'polypeptide(L)'
;DSVAQGIDKLLKIKPPESFMGKLKMIPELFALKNIFPKRLKTTGECQQVIVAKQDIDLDKLPILKTWEEDGGAFITMGQVYTQSLDGTMQNLGMYRLQQYDKNHLGMHWQIHKDASHFFDQYQKAGKKMPVTVAIGGDPLYIWCGQAPMPHGMFEMLLYGFVRGKNARLVKSITNDIYIPQDVDIVIEGFVDPEKMQIEGPFGDHTGYYTLEEPYPVMKIETITMKDKPVFQATVVGKPPLEDKYMGWATERIFLPMLKPIAPDLIDYYMPENGVFHNLILGKMRTLYKGHAQQFMHAFWGVGQMSFVKHAIFVNEDAPKLSDDIAITEHILNRLDPKKILITQGIIDALDHTANETLVGGKLGIDATGDEVEKGVEILLSDRELLEKFKAINSNVVELKQYFTHTKNPITVLTVNKTKSVFSDIEAMATLKEHLKVLIIIDKKNNDIDEPYMLIWRVVNNIDAQRDIITEPFIVVDGTNKGEVDGFTRTWPGDTFCTKEVLDSLQERGLIDIDNTFIKKFGLLPFE
;
A
#
# COMPACT_ATOMS: atom_id res chain seq x y z
N ASP A 1 -15.67 0.97 13.52
CA ASP A 1 -17.11 1.34 13.49
C ASP A 1 -17.44 2.65 14.18
N SER A 2 -17.24 2.81 15.50
CA SER A 2 -17.59 4.04 16.23
C SER A 2 -16.93 5.30 15.65
N VAL A 3 -15.65 5.22 15.29
CA VAL A 3 -14.88 6.29 14.64
C VAL A 3 -15.48 6.66 13.28
N ALA A 4 -15.75 5.67 12.42
CA ALA A 4 -16.35 5.87 11.10
C ALA A 4 -17.75 6.53 11.20
N GLN A 5 -18.58 6.08 12.15
CA GLN A 5 -19.86 6.73 12.44
C GLN A 5 -19.70 8.17 12.92
N GLY A 6 -18.65 8.47 13.70
CA GLY A 6 -18.31 9.84 14.09
C GLY A 6 -17.97 10.71 12.88
N ILE A 7 -17.19 10.19 11.93
CA ILE A 7 -16.86 10.90 10.68
C ILE A 7 -18.13 11.13 9.84
N ASP A 8 -18.96 10.10 9.66
CA ASP A 8 -20.22 10.23 8.91
C ASP A 8 -21.15 11.30 9.51
N LYS A 9 -21.22 11.37 10.85
CA LYS A 9 -21.96 12.43 11.55
C LYS A 9 -21.39 13.81 11.26
N LEU A 10 -20.06 13.97 11.32
CA LEU A 10 -19.39 15.26 11.05
C LEU A 10 -19.65 15.74 9.61
N LEU A 11 -19.59 14.84 8.63
CA LEU A 11 -19.86 15.15 7.22
C LEU A 11 -21.32 15.59 6.98
N LYS A 12 -22.26 15.15 7.83
CA LYS A 12 -23.69 15.43 7.72
C LYS A 12 -24.18 16.54 8.63
N ILE A 13 -23.30 17.24 9.34
CA ILE A 13 -23.68 18.37 10.20
C ILE A 13 -24.34 19.45 9.33
N LYS A 14 -25.62 19.73 9.62
CA LYS A 14 -26.35 20.85 9.04
C LYS A 14 -26.28 22.06 9.98
N PRO A 15 -26.21 23.29 9.46
CA PRO A 15 -26.32 24.48 10.30
C PRO A 15 -27.65 24.46 11.07
N PRO A 16 -27.66 24.75 12.37
CA PRO A 16 -28.88 24.69 13.15
C PRO A 16 -29.77 25.90 12.83
N GLU A 17 -30.98 25.65 12.34
CA GLU A 17 -31.94 26.70 11.97
C GLU A 17 -32.68 27.30 13.19
N SER A 18 -32.66 26.63 14.34
CA SER A 18 -33.37 27.05 15.55
C SER A 18 -32.48 27.14 16.78
N PHE A 19 -32.90 27.93 17.78
CA PHE A 19 -32.21 28.07 19.06
C PHE A 19 -32.09 26.72 19.82
N MET A 20 -33.15 25.89 19.77
CA MET A 20 -33.12 24.54 20.33
C MET A 20 -32.16 23.62 19.56
N GLY A 21 -32.01 23.81 18.24
CA GLY A 21 -31.00 23.15 17.41
C GLY A 21 -29.57 23.54 17.80
N LYS A 22 -29.33 24.83 18.09
CA LYS A 22 -28.03 25.31 18.60
C LYS A 22 -27.67 24.66 19.94
N LEU A 23 -28.63 24.55 20.87
CA LEU A 23 -28.44 23.87 22.17
C LEU A 23 -28.12 22.37 22.01
N LYS A 24 -28.75 21.69 21.05
CA LYS A 24 -28.49 20.27 20.75
C LYS A 24 -27.11 20.02 20.11
N MET A 25 -26.52 21.02 19.46
CA MET A 25 -25.15 20.93 18.90
C MET A 25 -24.04 21.18 19.93
N ILE A 26 -24.34 21.74 21.10
CA ILE A 26 -23.32 22.04 22.13
C ILE A 26 -22.55 20.79 22.57
N PRO A 27 -23.20 19.63 22.87
CA PRO A 27 -22.47 18.41 23.22
C PRO A 27 -21.59 17.89 22.08
N GLU A 28 -22.04 18.00 20.83
CA GLU A 28 -21.28 17.57 19.65
C GLU A 28 -20.05 18.46 19.45
N LEU A 29 -20.20 19.78 19.53
CA LEU A 29 -19.09 20.74 19.50
C LEU A 29 -18.12 20.55 20.68
N PHE A 30 -18.64 20.21 21.86
CA PHE A 30 -17.82 19.93 23.04
C PHE A 30 -17.03 18.62 22.90
N ALA A 31 -17.54 17.63 22.16
CA ALA A 31 -16.80 16.43 21.82
C ALA A 31 -15.59 16.76 20.90
N LEU A 32 -15.69 17.79 20.06
CA LEU A 32 -14.59 18.26 19.21
C LEU A 32 -13.49 19.00 19.96
N LYS A 33 -13.71 19.42 21.22
CA LYS A 33 -12.68 20.12 22.01
C LYS A 33 -11.39 19.30 22.19
N ASN A 34 -11.52 17.98 22.13
CA ASN A 34 -10.43 17.04 22.35
C ASN A 34 -9.61 16.77 21.07
N ILE A 35 -10.06 17.28 19.92
CA ILE A 35 -9.39 17.11 18.61
C ILE A 35 -8.13 17.95 18.53
N PHE A 36 -8.18 19.21 18.97
CA PHE A 36 -7.07 20.14 18.78
C PHE A 36 -5.88 19.80 19.69
N PRO A 37 -4.66 19.67 19.16
CA PRO A 37 -3.48 19.44 19.99
C PRO A 37 -3.23 20.56 21.00
N LYS A 38 -2.69 20.21 22.17
CA LYS A 38 -2.31 21.15 23.22
C LYS A 38 -0.81 21.31 23.26
N ARG A 39 -0.31 22.50 22.91
CA ARG A 39 1.11 22.86 23.08
C ARG A 39 1.39 23.14 24.55
N LEU A 40 2.32 22.39 25.13
CA LEU A 40 2.79 22.56 26.49
C LEU A 40 3.94 23.56 26.52
N LYS A 41 4.07 24.26 27.65
CA LYS A 41 5.22 25.16 27.94
C LYS A 41 6.32 24.47 28.76
N THR A 42 6.14 23.19 29.07
CA THR A 42 7.04 22.37 29.88
C THR A 42 7.90 21.49 28.98
N THR A 43 8.93 20.90 29.55
CA THR A 43 9.65 19.79 28.91
C THR A 43 8.77 18.54 28.83
N GLY A 44 9.00 17.71 27.81
CA GLY A 44 8.32 16.43 27.62
C GLY A 44 9.05 15.29 28.33
N GLU A 45 8.37 14.14 28.43
CA GLU A 45 9.00 12.89 28.88
C GLU A 45 10.09 12.44 27.90
N CYS A 46 9.90 12.73 26.60
CA CYS A 46 10.88 12.50 25.54
C CYS A 46 12.15 13.35 25.65
N GLN A 47 12.24 14.29 26.60
CA GLN A 47 13.36 15.23 26.75
C GLN A 47 14.13 15.03 28.07
N GLN A 48 13.98 13.87 28.73
CA GLN A 48 14.66 13.55 29.98
C GLN A 48 16.17 13.38 29.80
N VAL A 49 16.57 12.75 28.70
CA VAL A 49 17.96 12.59 28.29
C VAL A 49 18.16 13.40 27.00
N ILE A 50 19.19 14.24 26.98
CA ILE A 50 19.54 15.08 25.83
C ILE A 50 20.97 14.78 25.43
N VAL A 51 21.16 14.24 24.23
CA VAL A 51 22.47 13.93 23.65
C VAL A 51 22.97 15.17 22.92
N ALA A 52 24.12 15.69 23.37
CA ALA A 52 24.75 16.84 22.75
C ALA A 52 25.30 16.51 21.36
N LYS A 53 25.41 17.52 20.50
CA LYS A 53 25.77 17.37 19.08
C LYS A 53 27.05 16.56 18.83
N GLN A 54 28.07 16.76 19.66
CA GLN A 54 29.35 16.07 19.53
C GLN A 54 29.31 14.59 19.94
N ASP A 55 28.28 14.17 20.67
CA ASP A 55 28.12 12.82 21.22
C ASP A 55 27.07 11.99 20.46
N ILE A 56 26.49 12.57 19.40
CA ILE A 56 25.53 11.92 18.50
C ILE A 56 26.18 10.69 17.87
N ASP A 57 25.50 9.57 18.02
CA ASP A 57 25.91 8.31 17.43
C ASP A 57 24.67 7.43 17.20
N LEU A 58 24.20 7.38 15.96
CA LEU A 58 23.06 6.54 15.57
C LEU A 58 23.30 5.05 15.79
N ASP A 59 24.56 4.59 15.81
CA ASP A 59 24.91 3.18 16.07
C ASP A 59 24.53 2.73 17.50
N LYS A 60 24.22 3.68 18.39
CA LYS A 60 23.70 3.40 19.74
C LYS A 60 22.21 3.08 19.76
N LEU A 61 21.48 3.36 18.68
CA LEU A 61 20.07 3.02 18.52
C LEU A 61 19.95 1.65 17.82
N PRO A 62 18.98 0.80 18.17
CA PRO A 62 18.79 -0.51 17.55
C PRO A 62 18.07 -0.39 16.20
N ILE A 63 18.62 0.39 15.27
CA ILE A 63 18.10 0.56 13.91
C ILE A 63 18.30 -0.76 13.15
N LEU A 64 17.27 -1.23 12.46
CA LEU A 64 17.24 -2.57 11.88
C LEU A 64 17.68 -2.57 10.42
N LYS A 65 18.57 -3.47 10.04
CA LYS A 65 18.64 -3.97 8.66
C LYS A 65 17.74 -5.20 8.60
N THR A 66 16.72 -5.16 7.74
CA THR A 66 15.60 -6.13 7.81
C THR A 66 15.81 -7.28 6.85
N TRP A 67 16.04 -6.97 5.58
CA TRP A 67 16.30 -7.95 4.54
C TRP A 67 17.79 -8.02 4.20
N GLU A 68 18.22 -9.17 3.66
CA GLU A 68 19.65 -9.40 3.37
C GLU A 68 20.20 -8.41 2.35
N GLU A 69 19.41 -8.09 1.33
CA GLU A 69 19.82 -7.18 0.26
C GLU A 69 19.55 -5.71 0.58
N ASP A 70 18.95 -5.35 1.74
CA ASP A 70 18.74 -3.95 2.12
C ASP A 70 20.09 -3.19 2.09
N GLY A 71 20.09 -1.99 1.53
CA GLY A 71 21.29 -1.14 1.38
C GLY A 71 21.86 -0.61 2.70
N GLY A 72 21.17 -0.81 3.83
CA GLY A 72 21.63 -0.40 5.15
C GLY A 72 20.60 -0.67 6.24
N ALA A 73 20.79 -0.06 7.40
CA ALA A 73 19.81 -0.07 8.47
C ALA A 73 18.77 1.05 8.25
N PHE A 74 17.50 0.76 8.56
CA PHE A 74 16.39 1.68 8.37
C PHE A 74 15.57 1.84 9.66
N ILE A 75 15.20 3.09 9.96
CA ILE A 75 14.13 3.37 10.90
C ILE A 75 12.82 3.18 10.15
N THR A 76 12.05 2.13 10.48
CA THR A 76 10.82 1.76 9.75
C THR A 76 9.55 2.39 10.32
N MET A 77 9.55 2.77 11.61
CA MET A 77 8.45 3.47 12.28
C MET A 77 8.79 4.92 12.66
N GLY A 78 9.48 5.62 11.77
CA GLY A 78 9.84 7.03 11.94
C GLY A 78 8.63 7.94 11.77
N GLN A 79 8.18 8.56 12.87
CA GLN A 79 7.16 9.61 12.86
C GLN A 79 7.85 10.94 12.50
N VAL A 80 7.76 11.37 11.25
CA VAL A 80 8.47 12.55 10.74
C VAL A 80 7.57 13.77 10.80
N TYR A 81 7.92 14.70 11.68
CA TYR A 81 7.25 15.96 11.84
C TYR A 81 7.95 17.04 11.02
N THR A 82 7.15 17.75 10.22
CA THR A 82 7.58 18.85 9.35
C THR A 82 6.60 20.01 9.44
N GLN A 83 6.99 21.17 8.92
CA GLN A 83 6.13 22.35 8.87
C GLN A 83 6.40 23.18 7.62
N SER A 84 5.43 24.03 7.26
CA SER A 84 5.60 25.02 6.18
C SER A 84 6.67 26.07 6.54
N LEU A 85 7.19 26.76 5.53
CA LEU A 85 8.25 27.77 5.70
C LEU A 85 7.87 28.90 6.66
N ASP A 86 6.58 29.26 6.72
CA ASP A 86 6.02 30.27 7.62
C ASP A 86 5.56 29.70 8.98
N GLY A 87 5.63 28.37 9.17
CA GLY A 87 5.24 27.67 10.39
C GLY A 87 3.72 27.58 10.64
N THR A 88 2.88 27.93 9.66
CA THR A 88 1.42 27.92 9.81
C THR A 88 0.81 26.53 9.61
N MET A 89 1.44 25.67 8.79
CA MET A 89 1.01 24.30 8.53
C MET A 89 2.01 23.32 9.11
N GLN A 90 1.49 22.16 9.53
CA GLN A 90 2.25 21.10 10.18
C GLN A 90 1.82 19.77 9.60
N ASN A 91 2.76 18.85 9.44
CA ASN A 91 2.52 17.50 8.97
C ASN A 91 3.25 16.51 9.87
N LEU A 92 2.59 15.38 10.11
CA LEU A 92 3.19 14.13 10.57
C LEU A 92 3.06 13.12 9.43
N GLY A 93 4.18 12.66 8.91
CA GLY A 93 4.25 11.54 7.98
C GLY A 93 4.96 10.34 8.59
N MET A 94 4.61 9.15 8.11
CA MET A 94 5.42 7.94 8.34
C MET A 94 6.32 7.69 7.14
N TYR A 95 7.63 7.69 7.36
CA TYR A 95 8.64 7.44 6.33
C TYR A 95 9.70 6.47 6.83
N ARG A 96 10.22 5.63 5.93
CA ARG A 96 11.45 4.88 6.21
C ARG A 96 12.65 5.82 6.15
N LEU A 97 13.61 5.64 7.05
CA LEU A 97 14.79 6.51 7.12
C LEU A 97 16.06 5.68 7.14
N GLN A 98 16.88 5.76 6.08
CA GLN A 98 18.14 5.05 6.03
C GLN A 98 19.18 5.70 6.94
N GLN A 99 19.88 4.90 7.73
CA GLN A 99 21.09 5.31 8.42
C GLN A 99 22.27 5.25 7.46
N TYR A 100 22.87 6.40 7.14
CA TYR A 100 24.08 6.47 6.32
C TYR A 100 25.36 6.38 7.15
N ASP A 101 25.37 7.09 8.28
CA ASP A 101 26.48 7.12 9.22
C ASP A 101 25.98 7.46 10.63
N LYS A 102 26.87 7.94 11.50
CA LYS A 102 26.55 8.27 12.90
C LYS A 102 25.60 9.45 13.08
N ASN A 103 25.50 10.35 12.10
CA ASN A 103 24.75 11.60 12.24
C ASN A 103 23.99 12.06 10.98
N HIS A 104 23.85 11.21 9.97
CA HIS A 104 23.04 11.44 8.79
C HIS A 104 21.95 10.38 8.60
N LEU A 105 20.72 10.83 8.36
CA LEU A 105 19.56 10.00 8.03
C LEU A 105 19.00 10.39 6.66
N GLY A 106 18.71 9.41 5.81
CA GLY A 106 18.00 9.58 4.55
C GLY A 106 16.51 9.79 4.78
N MET A 107 15.90 10.72 4.06
CA MET A 107 14.50 11.14 4.21
C MET A 107 13.68 10.67 3.01
N HIS A 108 13.13 9.46 3.06
CA HIS A 108 12.26 8.92 2.00
C HIS A 108 10.84 9.51 2.10
N TRP A 109 10.68 10.82 1.88
CA TRP A 109 9.35 11.37 1.65
C TRP A 109 8.98 11.21 0.18
N GLN A 110 7.84 10.57 -0.08
CA GLN A 110 7.33 10.42 -1.44
C GLN A 110 6.75 11.76 -1.95
N ILE A 111 6.85 11.98 -3.26
CA ILE A 111 6.46 13.23 -3.95
C ILE A 111 5.01 13.69 -3.71
N HIS A 112 4.10 12.77 -3.38
CA HIS A 112 2.67 13.06 -3.19
C HIS A 112 2.31 13.38 -1.73
N LYS A 113 3.30 13.50 -0.84
CA LYS A 113 3.10 13.74 0.59
C LYS A 113 3.38 15.20 0.94
N ASP A 114 2.72 15.71 1.98
CA ASP A 114 2.83 17.12 2.42
C ASP A 114 4.28 17.55 2.70
N ALA A 115 5.11 16.65 3.22
CA ALA A 115 6.54 16.92 3.45
C ALA A 115 7.29 17.31 2.17
N SER A 116 6.96 16.73 1.00
CA SER A 116 7.55 17.11 -0.29
C SER A 116 7.18 18.54 -0.67
N HIS A 117 5.94 18.95 -0.40
CA HIS A 117 5.50 20.32 -0.67
C HIS A 117 6.23 21.34 0.21
N PHE A 118 6.47 21.00 1.49
CA PHE A 118 7.28 21.85 2.37
C PHE A 118 8.73 21.90 1.91
N PHE A 119 9.32 20.77 1.55
CA PHE A 119 10.66 20.71 1.00
C PHE A 119 10.85 21.66 -0.19
N ASP A 120 9.90 21.68 -1.14
CA ASP A 120 9.92 22.62 -2.27
C ASP A 120 9.88 24.09 -1.84
N GLN A 121 9.13 24.43 -0.79
CA GLN A 121 9.10 25.79 -0.25
C GLN A 121 10.47 26.21 0.31
N TYR A 122 11.10 25.33 1.08
CA TYR A 122 12.43 25.56 1.65
C TYR A 122 13.52 25.62 0.58
N GLN A 123 13.43 24.75 -0.43
CA GLN A 123 14.34 24.74 -1.58
C GLN A 123 14.26 26.06 -2.35
N LYS A 124 13.06 26.52 -2.72
CA LYS A 124 12.85 27.81 -3.41
C LYS A 124 13.35 29.00 -2.59
N ALA A 125 13.29 28.89 -1.25
CA ALA A 125 13.77 29.92 -0.35
C ALA A 125 15.29 29.84 -0.07
N GLY A 126 15.99 28.81 -0.55
CA GLY A 126 17.41 28.58 -0.24
C GLY A 126 17.67 28.39 1.25
N LYS A 127 16.73 27.78 1.97
CA LYS A 127 16.79 27.58 3.43
C LYS A 127 16.81 26.10 3.77
N LYS A 128 17.56 25.76 4.82
CA LYS A 128 17.50 24.42 5.41
C LYS A 128 16.14 24.20 6.07
N MET A 129 15.57 23.03 5.82
CA MET A 129 14.29 22.62 6.36
C MET A 129 14.50 21.96 7.73
N PRO A 130 13.86 22.44 8.81
CA PRO A 130 13.88 21.74 10.10
C PRO A 130 13.07 20.45 9.97
N VAL A 131 13.57 19.37 10.55
CA VAL A 131 12.89 18.07 10.61
C VAL A 131 13.06 17.50 12.01
N THR A 132 11.99 16.95 12.56
CA THR A 132 12.04 16.18 13.82
C THR A 132 11.43 14.81 13.57
N VAL A 133 12.20 13.76 13.85
CA VAL A 133 11.74 12.37 13.79
C VAL A 133 11.48 11.90 15.21
N ALA A 134 10.30 11.34 15.46
CA ALA A 134 10.00 10.67 16.71
C ALA A 134 9.82 9.16 16.49
N ILE A 135 10.10 8.38 17.53
CA ILE A 135 9.92 6.93 17.58
C ILE A 135 9.26 6.61 18.92
N GLY A 136 8.30 5.69 18.92
CA GLY A 136 7.60 5.30 20.15
C GLY A 136 6.40 6.17 20.51
N GLY A 137 6.01 6.10 21.78
CA GLY A 137 4.82 6.76 22.32
C GLY A 137 3.54 5.98 22.08
N ASP A 138 2.42 6.71 22.01
CA ASP A 138 1.11 6.12 21.73
C ASP A 138 1.10 5.54 20.30
N PRO A 139 0.81 4.23 20.12
CA PRO A 139 0.82 3.59 18.79
C PRO A 139 -0.12 4.28 17.77
N LEU A 140 -1.12 5.01 18.25
CA LEU A 140 -2.02 5.75 17.38
C LEU A 140 -1.32 6.89 16.61
N TYR A 141 -0.17 7.40 17.08
CA TYR A 141 0.60 8.38 16.32
C TYR A 141 1.10 7.81 14.99
N ILE A 142 1.58 6.57 15.00
CA ILE A 142 2.03 5.84 13.79
C ILE A 142 0.88 5.74 12.79
N TRP A 143 -0.27 5.22 13.24
CA TRP A 143 -1.41 5.08 12.35
C TRP A 143 -1.93 6.43 11.82
N CYS A 144 -1.95 7.48 12.66
CA CYS A 144 -2.36 8.81 12.21
C CYS A 144 -1.42 9.39 11.14
N GLY A 145 -0.11 9.13 11.23
CA GLY A 145 0.87 9.63 10.26
C GLY A 145 0.82 8.97 8.89
N GLN A 146 0.16 7.81 8.76
CA GLN A 146 -0.10 7.17 7.47
C GLN A 146 -1.52 7.40 6.93
N ALA A 147 -2.44 7.88 7.76
CA ALA A 147 -3.84 8.01 7.40
C ALA A 147 -4.03 9.03 6.24
N PRO A 148 -4.96 8.77 5.29
CA PRO A 148 -5.21 9.65 4.13
C PRO A 148 -5.99 10.91 4.54
N MET A 149 -5.34 11.79 5.31
CA MET A 149 -5.93 13.04 5.76
C MET A 149 -6.12 14.02 4.60
N PRO A 150 -7.18 14.86 4.62
CA PRO A 150 -7.31 15.96 3.69
C PRO A 150 -6.10 16.89 3.76
N HIS A 151 -5.63 17.35 2.59
CA HIS A 151 -4.46 18.23 2.49
C HIS A 151 -4.55 19.44 3.43
N GLY A 152 -3.47 19.70 4.16
CA GLY A 152 -3.36 20.82 5.11
C GLY A 152 -4.01 20.56 6.48
N MET A 153 -4.60 19.38 6.72
CA MET A 153 -5.04 18.98 8.05
C MET A 153 -3.91 18.26 8.80
N PHE A 154 -3.52 18.81 9.95
CA PHE A 154 -2.54 18.16 10.80
C PHE A 154 -3.08 16.85 11.39
N GLU A 155 -2.34 15.76 11.23
CA GLU A 155 -2.73 14.38 11.57
C GLU A 155 -2.99 14.20 13.08
N MET A 156 -2.42 15.03 13.94
CA MET A 156 -2.73 15.00 15.38
C MET A 156 -4.17 15.43 15.70
N LEU A 157 -4.89 16.05 14.76
CA LEU A 157 -6.34 16.23 14.86
C LEU A 157 -7.06 14.88 14.84
N LEU A 158 -6.64 13.98 13.95
CA LEU A 158 -7.18 12.62 13.85
C LEU A 158 -6.90 11.83 15.14
N TYR A 159 -5.69 11.96 15.69
CA TYR A 159 -5.38 11.39 17.01
C TYR A 159 -6.39 11.86 18.07
N GLY A 160 -6.62 13.17 18.18
CA GLY A 160 -7.53 13.72 19.17
C GLY A 160 -8.98 13.27 18.98
N PHE A 161 -9.39 13.09 17.73
CA PHE A 161 -10.70 12.56 17.36
C PHE A 161 -10.86 11.08 17.75
N VAL A 162 -9.92 10.22 17.35
CA VAL A 162 -9.97 8.77 17.59
C VAL A 162 -9.78 8.44 19.07
N ARG A 163 -8.81 9.08 19.73
CA ARG A 163 -8.49 8.84 21.14
C ARG A 163 -9.50 9.50 22.08
N GLY A 164 -10.25 10.49 21.60
CA GLY A 164 -11.12 11.33 22.42
C GLY A 164 -10.36 12.18 23.44
N LYS A 165 -9.06 12.44 23.22
CA LYS A 165 -8.16 13.19 24.11
C LYS A 165 -7.15 13.99 23.29
N ASN A 166 -6.90 15.24 23.66
CA ASN A 166 -5.93 16.08 22.96
C ASN A 166 -4.52 15.44 22.96
N ALA A 167 -3.87 15.40 21.79
CA ALA A 167 -2.43 15.19 21.72
C ALA A 167 -1.72 16.30 22.51
N ARG A 168 -0.80 15.92 23.40
CA ARG A 168 -0.04 16.87 24.22
C ARG A 168 1.34 17.03 23.61
N LEU A 169 1.61 18.20 23.04
CA LEU A 169 2.81 18.44 22.28
C LEU A 169 3.80 19.31 23.04
N VAL A 170 5.09 19.03 22.91
CA VAL A 170 6.20 19.87 23.40
C VAL A 170 7.03 20.33 22.23
N LYS A 171 7.71 21.46 22.40
CA LYS A 171 8.60 22.01 21.37
C LYS A 171 9.88 21.18 21.32
N SER A 172 10.36 20.85 20.12
CA SER A 172 11.70 20.33 19.88
C SER A 172 12.77 21.25 20.49
N ILE A 173 13.94 20.69 20.82
CA ILE A 173 15.04 21.42 21.48
C ILE A 173 15.74 22.39 20.51
N THR A 174 15.96 21.98 19.27
CA THR A 174 16.82 22.66 18.28
C THR A 174 16.04 23.42 17.20
N ASN A 175 14.72 23.22 17.11
CA ASN A 175 13.88 23.82 16.09
C ASN A 175 12.45 24.12 16.61
N ASP A 176 11.60 24.71 15.77
CA ASP A 176 10.26 25.19 16.16
C ASP A 176 9.12 24.16 16.02
N ILE A 177 9.47 22.90 15.69
CA ILE A 177 8.50 21.82 15.51
C ILE A 177 7.97 21.36 16.88
N TYR A 178 6.70 20.94 16.90
CA TYR A 178 6.05 20.40 18.09
C TYR A 178 5.75 18.93 17.88
N ILE A 179 6.15 18.11 18.84
CA ILE A 179 6.01 16.64 18.84
C ILE A 179 5.27 16.16 20.10
N PRO A 180 4.66 14.97 20.10
CA PRO A 180 4.01 14.45 21.31
C PRO A 180 5.02 14.28 22.44
N GLN A 181 4.64 14.72 23.64
CA GLN A 181 5.54 14.75 24.80
C GLN A 181 5.98 13.38 25.31
N ASP A 182 5.27 12.33 24.90
CA ASP A 182 5.36 10.96 25.39
C ASP A 182 5.94 9.98 24.36
N VAL A 183 6.51 10.47 23.25
CA VAL A 183 7.34 9.64 22.36
C VAL A 183 8.61 9.18 23.08
N ASP A 184 9.20 8.07 22.66
CA ASP A 184 10.31 7.45 23.37
C ASP A 184 11.66 8.05 22.98
N ILE A 185 11.88 8.25 21.68
CA ILE A 185 13.14 8.76 21.11
C ILE A 185 12.79 9.84 20.09
N VAL A 186 13.58 10.91 20.07
CA VAL A 186 13.43 12.05 19.17
C VAL A 186 14.79 12.36 18.55
N ILE A 187 14.82 12.45 17.23
CA ILE A 187 16.01 12.81 16.45
C ILE A 187 15.68 14.13 15.75
N GLU A 188 16.41 15.18 16.10
CA GLU A 188 16.17 16.52 15.57
C GLU A 188 17.32 16.97 14.67
N GLY A 189 16.99 17.63 13.56
CA GLY A 189 18.01 18.06 12.62
C GLY A 189 17.49 18.98 11.53
N PHE A 190 18.31 19.13 10.50
CA PHE A 190 18.01 19.96 9.35
C PHE A 190 18.35 19.23 8.06
N VAL A 191 17.44 19.31 7.10
CA VAL A 191 17.64 18.87 5.74
C VAL A 191 18.09 20.05 4.89
N ASP A 192 19.15 19.85 4.12
CA ASP A 192 19.65 20.81 3.14
C ASP A 192 19.06 20.44 1.77
N PRO A 193 18.16 21.25 1.17
CA PRO A 193 17.47 20.87 -0.05
C PRO A 193 18.35 20.67 -1.30
N GLU A 194 19.63 21.02 -1.20
CA GLU A 194 20.63 20.80 -2.25
C GLU A 194 21.42 19.49 -2.05
N LYS A 195 21.22 18.78 -0.93
CA LYS A 195 21.98 17.58 -0.58
C LYS A 195 21.11 16.34 -0.62
N MET A 196 21.43 15.49 -1.58
CA MET A 196 20.83 14.17 -1.76
C MET A 196 21.89 13.09 -1.58
N GLN A 197 21.48 11.90 -1.14
CA GLN A 197 22.29 10.69 -1.15
C GLN A 197 21.45 9.53 -1.69
N ILE A 198 22.11 8.52 -2.26
CA ILE A 198 21.44 7.32 -2.73
C ILE A 198 20.88 6.56 -1.53
N GLU A 199 19.58 6.29 -1.55
CA GLU A 199 18.89 5.39 -0.63
C GLU A 199 18.69 4.02 -1.28
N GLY A 200 18.60 2.98 -0.44
CA GLY A 200 18.21 1.65 -0.87
C GLY A 200 19.37 0.78 -1.37
N PRO A 201 19.06 -0.39 -1.96
CA PRO A 201 17.71 -0.91 -2.14
C PRO A 201 17.03 -1.23 -0.80
N PHE A 202 15.70 -1.38 -0.79
CA PHE A 202 14.94 -1.64 0.43
C PHE A 202 13.76 -2.57 0.15
N GLY A 203 13.63 -3.67 0.90
CA GLY A 203 12.48 -4.56 0.79
C GLY A 203 11.20 -3.90 1.30
N ASP A 204 10.27 -3.63 0.39
CA ASP A 204 9.10 -2.77 0.64
C ASP A 204 7.79 -3.57 0.82
N HIS A 205 6.73 -2.89 1.24
CA HIS A 205 5.39 -3.46 1.48
C HIS A 205 4.75 -4.12 0.24
N THR A 206 5.26 -3.82 -0.95
CA THR A 206 4.84 -4.51 -2.19
C THR A 206 5.35 -5.95 -2.24
N GLY A 207 6.31 -6.31 -1.37
CA GLY A 207 7.01 -7.59 -1.39
C GLY A 207 8.21 -7.63 -2.33
N TYR A 208 8.58 -6.50 -2.94
CA TYR A 208 9.76 -6.34 -3.81
C TYR A 208 10.77 -5.38 -3.19
N TYR A 209 12.02 -5.47 -3.66
CA TYR A 209 13.03 -4.46 -3.37
C TYR A 209 12.76 -3.19 -4.18
N THR A 210 12.54 -2.06 -3.50
CA THR A 210 12.60 -0.74 -4.13
C THR A 210 14.03 -0.45 -4.55
N LEU A 211 14.20 0.06 -5.77
CA LEU A 211 15.50 0.33 -6.37
C LEU A 211 16.20 1.53 -5.71
N GLU A 212 17.51 1.63 -5.97
CA GLU A 212 18.33 2.74 -5.50
C GLU A 212 17.92 4.07 -6.14
N GLU A 213 17.69 5.09 -5.32
CA GLU A 213 17.29 6.43 -5.77
C GLU A 213 17.84 7.54 -4.85
N PRO A 214 18.09 8.75 -5.36
CA PRO A 214 18.57 9.86 -4.54
C PRO A 214 17.44 10.46 -3.68
N TYR A 215 17.65 10.53 -2.37
CA TYR A 215 16.75 11.19 -1.40
C TYR A 215 17.46 12.26 -0.57
N PRO A 216 16.71 13.24 0.00
CA PRO A 216 17.28 14.26 0.86
C PRO A 216 17.87 13.67 2.14
N VAL A 217 18.88 14.36 2.68
CA VAL A 217 19.57 13.90 3.89
C VAL A 217 19.39 14.88 5.03
N MET A 218 18.94 14.38 6.17
CA MET A 218 18.92 15.11 7.42
C MET A 218 20.26 14.98 8.13
N LYS A 219 20.87 16.13 8.46
CA LYS A 219 21.98 16.18 9.41
C LYS A 219 21.42 16.37 10.82
N ILE A 220 21.79 15.47 11.73
CA ILE A 220 21.30 15.46 13.11
C ILE A 220 22.02 16.52 13.95
N GLU A 221 21.25 17.24 14.75
CA GLU A 221 21.71 18.27 15.69
C GLU A 221 21.58 17.83 17.16
N THR A 222 20.58 17.02 17.50
CA THR A 222 20.46 16.39 18.83
C THR A 222 19.61 15.12 18.76
N ILE A 223 19.78 14.25 19.75
CA ILE A 223 18.86 13.15 20.04
C ILE A 223 18.36 13.36 21.47
N THR A 224 17.04 13.32 21.67
CA THR A 224 16.44 13.32 23.01
C THR A 224 15.63 12.05 23.22
N MET A 225 15.53 11.59 24.47
CA MET A 225 14.77 10.38 24.79
C MET A 225 14.27 10.38 26.22
N LYS A 226 13.32 9.48 26.48
CA LYS A 226 12.98 9.04 27.85
C LYS A 226 14.19 8.36 28.50
N ASP A 227 14.21 8.28 29.82
CA ASP A 227 15.23 7.52 30.57
C ASP A 227 15.27 6.02 30.20
N LYS A 228 14.11 5.44 29.87
CA LYS A 228 13.96 4.04 29.44
C LYS A 228 13.15 3.97 28.14
N PRO A 229 13.74 4.34 27.01
CA PRO A 229 13.01 4.45 25.76
C PRO A 229 12.76 3.08 25.14
N VAL A 230 11.61 2.92 24.49
CA VAL A 230 11.30 1.79 23.62
C VAL A 230 11.51 2.21 22.15
N PHE A 231 12.36 1.48 21.43
CA PHE A 231 12.51 1.66 19.99
C PHE A 231 11.44 0.82 19.26
N GLN A 232 10.46 1.48 18.66
CA GLN A 232 9.44 0.82 17.84
C GLN A 232 9.97 0.63 16.42
N ALA A 233 9.78 -0.57 15.88
CA ALA A 233 10.16 -0.94 14.53
C ALA A 233 9.18 -1.98 13.98
N THR A 234 9.07 -2.05 12.66
CA THR A 234 8.38 -3.11 11.93
C THR A 234 9.23 -3.64 10.77
N VAL A 235 8.78 -4.74 10.20
CA VAL A 235 9.22 -5.31 8.93
C VAL A 235 8.11 -5.09 7.90
N VAL A 236 8.49 -4.71 6.68
CA VAL A 236 7.61 -4.63 5.51
C VAL A 236 8.18 -5.53 4.41
N GLY A 237 7.36 -6.04 3.51
CA GLY A 237 7.71 -7.14 2.61
C GLY A 237 6.45 -7.84 2.08
N LYS A 238 6.57 -9.12 1.73
CA LYS A 238 5.42 -9.93 1.28
C LYS A 238 4.33 -10.00 2.35
N PRO A 239 3.04 -9.82 1.98
CA PRO A 239 1.95 -9.84 2.93
C PRO A 239 1.69 -11.27 3.46
N PRO A 240 1.15 -11.44 4.69
CA PRO A 240 0.65 -10.38 5.57
C PRO A 240 1.72 -9.90 6.55
N LEU A 241 1.78 -8.59 6.77
CA LEU A 241 2.62 -7.97 7.81
C LEU A 241 1.77 -7.03 8.67
N GLU A 242 2.40 -6.28 9.59
CA GLU A 242 1.67 -5.39 10.53
C GLU A 242 0.83 -4.33 9.81
N ASP A 243 1.29 -3.89 8.64
CA ASP A 243 0.62 -2.96 7.74
C ASP A 243 -0.78 -3.45 7.30
N LYS A 244 -1.03 -4.77 7.26
CA LYS A 244 -2.37 -5.35 7.05
C LYS A 244 -3.41 -4.72 7.98
N TYR A 245 -3.10 -4.66 9.26
CA TYR A 245 -4.04 -4.17 10.27
C TYR A 245 -4.19 -2.65 10.20
N MET A 246 -3.12 -1.94 9.83
CA MET A 246 -3.16 -0.49 9.64
C MET A 246 -3.99 -0.11 8.40
N GLY A 247 -3.80 -0.83 7.29
CA GLY A 247 -4.57 -0.72 6.06
C GLY A 247 -6.05 -1.03 6.27
N TRP A 248 -6.35 -2.12 7.00
CA TRP A 248 -7.73 -2.45 7.39
C TRP A 248 -8.39 -1.33 8.21
N ALA A 249 -7.69 -0.75 9.18
CA ALA A 249 -8.21 0.37 9.97
C ALA A 249 -8.49 1.59 9.07
N THR A 250 -7.57 1.95 8.17
CA THR A 250 -7.76 3.02 7.18
C THR A 250 -9.00 2.75 6.33
N GLU A 251 -9.13 1.55 5.79
CA GLU A 251 -10.25 1.13 4.95
C GLU A 251 -11.61 1.37 5.63
N ARG A 252 -11.76 0.86 6.85
CA ARG A 252 -13.01 0.95 7.60
C ARG A 252 -13.31 2.37 8.08
N ILE A 253 -12.29 3.11 8.52
CA ILE A 253 -12.45 4.46 9.09
C ILE A 253 -12.79 5.48 8.01
N PHE A 254 -12.18 5.36 6.82
CA PHE A 254 -12.34 6.34 5.74
C PHE A 254 -13.45 6.00 4.73
N LEU A 255 -14.08 4.81 4.80
CA LEU A 255 -15.26 4.48 4.00
C LEU A 255 -16.32 5.61 3.93
N PRO A 256 -16.73 6.28 5.05
CA PRO A 256 -17.68 7.38 4.99
C PRO A 256 -17.21 8.58 4.15
N MET A 257 -15.89 8.82 4.05
CA MET A 257 -15.32 9.92 3.28
C MET A 257 -15.33 9.66 1.77
N LEU A 258 -15.49 8.41 1.34
CA LEU A 258 -15.67 8.07 -0.07
C LEU A 258 -17.13 8.27 -0.53
N LYS A 259 -18.10 8.21 0.37
CA LYS A 259 -19.53 8.32 -0.01
C LYS A 259 -19.90 9.66 -0.66
N PRO A 260 -19.33 10.82 -0.28
CA PRO A 260 -19.58 12.05 -1.03
C PRO A 260 -19.16 12.01 -2.52
N ILE A 261 -18.12 11.23 -2.87
CA ILE A 261 -17.64 11.09 -4.25
C ILE A 261 -18.24 9.87 -4.97
N ALA A 262 -18.65 8.85 -4.21
CA ALA A 262 -19.28 7.62 -4.69
C ALA A 262 -20.51 7.29 -3.81
N PRO A 263 -21.64 7.99 -3.98
CA PRO A 263 -22.77 7.97 -3.04
C PRO A 263 -23.45 6.60 -2.89
N ASP A 264 -23.43 5.80 -3.93
CA ASP A 264 -24.01 4.46 -3.96
C ASP A 264 -23.04 3.35 -3.55
N LEU A 265 -21.85 3.71 -3.02
CA LEU A 265 -20.89 2.77 -2.46
C LEU A 265 -21.44 2.19 -1.15
N ILE A 266 -21.64 0.87 -1.16
CA ILE A 266 -22.09 0.12 0.02
C ILE A 266 -20.86 -0.24 0.87
N ASP A 267 -19.85 -0.81 0.22
CA ASP A 267 -18.61 -1.25 0.85
C ASP A 267 -17.46 -1.29 -0.17
N TYR A 268 -16.22 -1.32 0.30
CA TYR A 268 -15.06 -1.68 -0.51
C TYR A 268 -14.11 -2.58 0.28
N TYR A 269 -13.22 -3.30 -0.37
CA TYR A 269 -12.24 -4.16 0.28
C TYR A 269 -10.91 -4.09 -0.45
N MET A 270 -9.84 -3.94 0.32
CA MET A 270 -8.45 -3.84 -0.09
C MET A 270 -7.69 -5.04 0.50
N PRO A 271 -7.71 -6.21 -0.18
CA PRO A 271 -7.00 -7.39 0.30
C PRO A 271 -5.50 -7.10 0.48
N GLU A 272 -4.90 -7.61 1.56
CA GLU A 272 -3.47 -7.39 1.82
C GLU A 272 -2.58 -8.06 0.77
N ASN A 273 -2.97 -9.24 0.28
CA ASN A 273 -2.31 -9.89 -0.84
C ASN A 273 -2.67 -9.26 -2.19
N GLY A 274 -3.59 -8.29 -2.19
CA GLY A 274 -3.79 -7.33 -3.27
C GLY A 274 -2.94 -6.06 -3.13
N VAL A 275 -2.00 -6.01 -2.17
CA VAL A 275 -1.17 -4.84 -1.83
C VAL A 275 -2.02 -3.59 -1.64
N PHE A 276 -3.17 -3.78 -0.99
CA PHE A 276 -4.17 -2.77 -0.66
C PHE A 276 -4.74 -2.02 -1.86
N HIS A 277 -4.00 -1.04 -2.39
CA HIS A 277 -4.44 -0.20 -3.50
C HIS A 277 -4.20 -0.86 -4.86
N ASN A 278 -3.30 -1.83 -5.00
CA ASN A 278 -3.12 -2.50 -6.30
C ASN A 278 -4.39 -3.23 -6.73
N LEU A 279 -5.13 -3.86 -5.81
CA LEU A 279 -6.44 -4.47 -6.07
C LEU A 279 -7.49 -3.97 -5.07
N ILE A 280 -8.57 -3.36 -5.57
CA ILE A 280 -9.74 -2.99 -4.79
C ILE A 280 -10.99 -3.69 -5.32
N LEU A 281 -11.79 -4.24 -4.41
CA LEU A 281 -13.15 -4.69 -4.68
C LEU A 281 -14.14 -3.63 -4.18
N GLY A 282 -15.07 -3.19 -5.03
CA GLY A 282 -16.11 -2.22 -4.68
C GLY A 282 -17.50 -2.83 -4.75
N LYS A 283 -18.27 -2.80 -3.66
CA LYS A 283 -19.67 -3.21 -3.63
C LYS A 283 -20.57 -1.98 -3.71
N MET A 284 -21.45 -1.94 -4.70
CA MET A 284 -22.26 -0.75 -4.98
C MET A 284 -23.72 -1.07 -5.26
N ARG A 285 -24.58 -0.08 -5.05
CA ARG A 285 -25.96 -0.11 -5.54
C ARG A 285 -25.98 0.34 -7.00
N THR A 286 -26.26 -0.59 -7.91
CA THR A 286 -26.32 -0.31 -9.34
C THR A 286 -27.68 0.30 -9.68
N LEU A 287 -27.69 1.56 -10.13
CA LEU A 287 -28.93 2.30 -10.42
C LEU A 287 -29.17 2.51 -11.92
N TYR A 288 -28.13 2.47 -12.74
CA TYR A 288 -28.21 2.70 -14.17
C TYR A 288 -27.05 2.05 -14.93
N LYS A 289 -27.21 1.91 -16.25
CA LYS A 289 -26.15 1.41 -17.13
C LYS A 289 -24.92 2.32 -17.06
N GLY A 290 -23.74 1.73 -16.89
CA GLY A 290 -22.48 2.46 -16.78
C GLY A 290 -22.17 3.00 -15.37
N HIS A 291 -22.98 2.67 -14.36
CA HIS A 291 -22.74 3.16 -12.99
C HIS A 291 -21.37 2.71 -12.44
N ALA A 292 -20.95 1.47 -12.70
CA ALA A 292 -19.62 0.98 -12.31
C ALA A 292 -18.48 1.78 -12.97
N GLN A 293 -18.64 2.22 -14.23
CA GLN A 293 -17.64 3.06 -14.91
C GLN A 293 -17.48 4.42 -14.24
N GLN A 294 -18.58 5.00 -13.75
CA GLN A 294 -18.49 6.23 -12.96
C GLN A 294 -17.68 6.02 -11.67
N PHE A 295 -17.86 4.88 -11.00
CA PHE A 295 -17.09 4.52 -9.81
C PHE A 295 -15.61 4.31 -10.13
N MET A 296 -15.28 3.66 -11.25
CA MET A 296 -13.92 3.53 -11.74
C MET A 296 -13.24 4.91 -11.83
N HIS A 297 -13.89 5.88 -12.50
CA HIS A 297 -13.34 7.24 -12.63
C HIS A 297 -13.29 8.01 -11.30
N ALA A 298 -14.26 7.79 -10.39
CA ALA A 298 -14.23 8.42 -9.06
C ALA A 298 -13.05 7.92 -8.23
N PHE A 299 -12.77 6.61 -8.26
CA PHE A 299 -11.66 6.01 -7.53
C PHE A 299 -10.32 6.49 -8.11
N TRP A 300 -10.17 6.46 -9.43
CA TRP A 300 -8.93 6.89 -10.09
C TRP A 300 -8.70 8.41 -10.13
N GLY A 301 -9.72 9.21 -9.77
CA GLY A 301 -9.68 10.65 -9.97
C GLY A 301 -9.15 11.49 -8.80
N VAL A 302 -9.12 10.98 -7.57
CA VAL A 302 -8.91 11.82 -6.37
C VAL A 302 -8.03 11.17 -5.31
N GLY A 303 -7.09 11.95 -4.77
CA GLY A 303 -6.30 11.60 -3.59
C GLY A 303 -5.50 10.31 -3.75
N GLN A 304 -5.26 9.60 -2.64
CA GLN A 304 -4.54 8.32 -2.66
C GLN A 304 -5.30 7.19 -3.37
N MET A 305 -6.61 7.33 -3.56
CA MET A 305 -7.39 6.36 -4.34
C MET A 305 -6.99 6.37 -5.83
N SER A 306 -6.37 7.46 -6.31
CA SER A 306 -5.86 7.54 -7.68
C SER A 306 -4.79 6.48 -7.98
N PHE A 307 -4.07 5.98 -6.97
CA PHE A 307 -3.05 4.93 -7.13
C PHE A 307 -3.64 3.55 -7.45
N VAL A 308 -4.96 3.38 -7.33
CA VAL A 308 -5.58 2.07 -7.56
C VAL A 308 -5.30 1.58 -8.97
N LYS A 309 -4.71 0.39 -9.09
CA LYS A 309 -4.41 -0.23 -10.39
C LYS A 309 -5.60 -1.01 -10.91
N HIS A 310 -6.12 -1.91 -10.08
CA HIS A 310 -7.17 -2.86 -10.46
C HIS A 310 -8.38 -2.65 -9.56
N ALA A 311 -9.53 -2.36 -10.17
CA ALA A 311 -10.78 -2.15 -9.46
C ALA A 311 -11.87 -3.06 -10.03
N ILE A 312 -12.46 -3.91 -9.18
CA ILE A 312 -13.55 -4.80 -9.56
C ILE A 312 -14.82 -4.37 -8.82
N PHE A 313 -15.88 -4.07 -9.56
CA PHE A 313 -17.14 -3.60 -9.01
C PHE A 313 -18.21 -4.68 -9.07
N VAL A 314 -18.89 -4.92 -7.95
CA VAL A 314 -19.98 -5.88 -7.79
C VAL A 314 -21.24 -5.19 -7.25
N ASN A 315 -22.39 -5.78 -7.54
CA ASN A 315 -23.71 -5.28 -7.14
C ASN A 315 -24.07 -5.61 -5.68
N GLU A 316 -25.19 -5.07 -5.21
CA GLU A 316 -25.57 -5.10 -3.78
C GLU A 316 -25.94 -6.49 -3.23
N ASP A 317 -26.29 -7.43 -4.11
CA ASP A 317 -26.60 -8.84 -3.78
C ASP A 317 -25.36 -9.73 -3.71
N ALA A 318 -24.18 -9.23 -4.12
CA ALA A 318 -22.94 -9.98 -4.10
C ALA A 318 -22.60 -10.50 -2.70
N PRO A 319 -21.85 -11.61 -2.57
CA PRO A 319 -21.31 -12.07 -1.29
C PRO A 319 -20.48 -11.00 -0.56
N LYS A 320 -20.06 -11.30 0.68
CA LYS A 320 -19.15 -10.42 1.39
C LYS A 320 -17.84 -10.29 0.61
N LEU A 321 -17.32 -9.06 0.49
CA LEU A 321 -16.09 -8.81 -0.25
C LEU A 321 -14.86 -9.54 0.32
N SER A 322 -14.87 -9.84 1.62
CA SER A 322 -13.82 -10.59 2.31
C SER A 322 -14.04 -12.11 2.32
N ASP A 323 -15.02 -12.62 1.58
CA ASP A 323 -15.23 -14.06 1.37
C ASP A 323 -14.63 -14.43 0.02
N ASP A 324 -13.32 -14.68 0.01
CA ASP A 324 -12.50 -14.82 -1.21
C ASP A 324 -13.07 -15.82 -2.21
N ILE A 325 -13.61 -16.95 -1.72
CA ILE A 325 -14.17 -18.00 -2.58
C ILE A 325 -15.49 -17.52 -3.17
N ALA A 326 -16.45 -17.12 -2.33
CA ALA A 326 -17.78 -16.76 -2.81
C ALA A 326 -17.77 -15.52 -3.70
N ILE A 327 -16.95 -14.51 -3.37
CA ILE A 327 -16.85 -13.30 -4.18
C ILE A 327 -16.19 -13.58 -5.53
N THR A 328 -15.17 -14.45 -5.57
CA THR A 328 -14.52 -14.83 -6.83
C THR A 328 -15.50 -15.58 -7.73
N GLU A 329 -16.26 -16.54 -7.19
CA GLU A 329 -17.31 -17.23 -7.96
C GLU A 329 -18.36 -16.26 -8.52
N HIS A 330 -18.81 -15.29 -7.72
CA HIS A 330 -19.76 -14.26 -8.15
C HIS A 330 -19.22 -13.43 -9.32
N ILE A 331 -17.95 -12.99 -9.22
CA ILE A 331 -17.26 -12.22 -10.26
C ILE A 331 -17.09 -13.06 -11.53
N LEU A 332 -16.59 -14.30 -11.42
CA LEU A 332 -16.31 -15.14 -12.57
C LEU A 332 -17.58 -15.55 -13.34
N ASN A 333 -18.73 -15.66 -12.68
CA ASN A 333 -19.99 -15.88 -13.38
C ASN A 333 -20.55 -14.63 -14.09
N ARG A 334 -20.02 -13.44 -13.80
CA ARG A 334 -20.48 -12.13 -14.34
C ARG A 334 -19.43 -11.41 -15.20
N LEU A 335 -18.23 -11.99 -15.32
CA LEU A 335 -17.13 -11.41 -16.09
C LEU A 335 -17.45 -11.45 -17.59
N ASP A 336 -17.59 -10.26 -18.19
CA ASP A 336 -17.77 -10.05 -19.61
C ASP A 336 -16.62 -9.17 -20.14
N PRO A 337 -15.83 -9.62 -21.14
CA PRO A 337 -14.77 -8.82 -21.74
C PRO A 337 -15.20 -7.42 -22.21
N LYS A 338 -16.46 -7.24 -22.60
CA LYS A 338 -17.00 -5.92 -23.03
C LYS A 338 -17.22 -4.95 -21.87
N LYS A 339 -17.18 -5.44 -20.64
CA LYS A 339 -17.32 -4.68 -19.39
C LYS A 339 -15.98 -4.46 -18.68
N ILE A 340 -14.88 -4.77 -19.37
CA ILE A 340 -13.52 -4.45 -18.93
C ILE A 340 -13.13 -3.08 -19.49
N LEU A 341 -12.65 -2.20 -18.62
CA LEU A 341 -12.07 -0.91 -18.98
C LEU A 341 -10.56 -0.96 -18.70
N ILE A 342 -9.75 -0.88 -19.76
CA ILE A 342 -8.32 -0.64 -19.64
C ILE A 342 -8.06 0.83 -19.95
N THR A 343 -7.40 1.53 -19.04
CA THR A 343 -7.08 2.95 -19.16
C THR A 343 -5.70 3.25 -18.57
N GLN A 344 -5.33 4.52 -18.44
CA GLN A 344 -4.06 4.98 -17.89
C GLN A 344 -4.31 6.05 -16.82
N GLY A 345 -3.43 6.14 -15.83
CA GLY A 345 -3.44 7.22 -14.87
C GLY A 345 -2.24 7.19 -13.93
N ILE A 346 -2.31 7.97 -12.85
CA ILE A 346 -1.28 8.00 -11.83
C ILE A 346 -1.24 6.69 -11.06
N ILE A 347 -0.06 6.16 -10.80
CA ILE A 347 0.19 4.97 -9.97
C ILE A 347 1.14 5.33 -8.82
N ASP A 348 1.32 4.41 -7.88
CA ASP A 348 2.23 4.61 -6.76
C ASP A 348 3.68 4.81 -7.24
N ALA A 349 4.46 5.60 -6.51
CA ALA A 349 5.88 5.83 -6.80
C ALA A 349 6.73 4.57 -6.76
N LEU A 350 6.27 3.57 -5.99
CA LEU A 350 6.93 2.27 -5.81
C LEU A 350 6.48 1.23 -6.84
N ASP A 351 5.61 1.60 -7.79
CA ASP A 351 5.18 0.68 -8.84
C ASP A 351 6.32 0.40 -9.83
N HIS A 352 6.82 -0.84 -9.79
CA HIS A 352 7.88 -1.32 -10.66
C HIS A 352 7.42 -1.77 -12.04
N THR A 353 6.11 -1.90 -12.28
CA THR A 353 5.58 -2.47 -13.53
C THR A 353 5.45 -1.47 -14.65
N ALA A 354 5.30 -0.18 -14.34
CA ALA A 354 5.09 0.83 -15.36
C ALA A 354 6.37 1.15 -16.13
N ASN A 355 6.24 1.45 -17.42
CA ASN A 355 7.38 1.89 -18.23
C ASN A 355 7.81 3.32 -17.87
N GLU A 356 6.84 4.17 -17.52
CA GLU A 356 7.04 5.55 -17.09
C GLU A 356 6.81 5.63 -15.58
N THR A 357 7.72 6.29 -14.87
CA THR A 357 7.56 6.49 -13.42
C THR A 357 6.25 7.24 -13.15
N LEU A 358 5.47 6.79 -12.17
CA LEU A 358 4.20 7.41 -11.71
C LEU A 358 3.02 7.33 -12.67
N VAL A 359 3.18 6.80 -13.88
CA VAL A 359 2.09 6.73 -14.86
C VAL A 359 2.03 5.33 -15.47
N GLY A 360 0.89 4.67 -15.34
CA GLY A 360 0.72 3.31 -15.85
C GLY A 360 -0.72 2.90 -16.09
N GLY A 361 -0.87 1.68 -16.60
CA GLY A 361 -2.15 1.09 -16.96
C GLY A 361 -3.02 0.74 -15.75
N LYS A 362 -4.32 0.95 -15.91
CA LYS A 362 -5.36 0.66 -14.90
C LYS A 362 -6.43 -0.26 -15.48
N LEU A 363 -6.92 -1.18 -14.65
CA LEU A 363 -7.94 -2.16 -14.99
C LEU A 363 -9.22 -1.93 -14.17
N GLY A 364 -10.33 -1.71 -14.85
CA GLY A 364 -11.67 -1.68 -14.26
C GLY A 364 -12.50 -2.86 -14.75
N ILE A 365 -13.11 -3.62 -13.84
CA ILE A 365 -14.01 -4.71 -14.18
C ILE A 365 -15.40 -4.41 -13.61
N ASP A 366 -16.40 -4.30 -14.49
CA ASP A 366 -17.81 -4.22 -14.10
C ASP A 366 -18.43 -5.62 -14.06
N ALA A 367 -18.52 -6.18 -12.84
CA ALA A 367 -19.20 -7.43 -12.51
C ALA A 367 -20.55 -7.19 -11.80
N THR A 368 -21.20 -6.04 -12.05
CA THR A 368 -22.45 -5.64 -11.39
C THR A 368 -23.72 -6.16 -12.09
N GLY A 369 -23.59 -6.80 -13.26
CA GLY A 369 -24.71 -7.27 -14.05
C GLY A 369 -25.15 -8.71 -13.74
N ASP A 370 -26.06 -9.22 -14.57
CA ASP A 370 -26.46 -10.62 -14.56
C ASP A 370 -25.30 -11.55 -14.95
N GLU A 371 -25.44 -12.84 -14.63
CA GLU A 371 -24.51 -13.86 -15.07
C GLU A 371 -24.41 -13.90 -16.60
N VAL A 372 -23.20 -14.16 -17.11
CA VAL A 372 -23.00 -14.31 -18.55
C VAL A 372 -23.63 -15.60 -19.04
N GLU A 373 -24.31 -15.54 -20.18
CA GLU A 373 -25.04 -16.68 -20.73
C GLU A 373 -24.11 -17.86 -21.09
N LYS A 374 -22.96 -17.54 -21.69
CA LYS A 374 -22.00 -18.52 -22.25
C LYS A 374 -20.73 -18.57 -21.42
N GLY A 375 -20.39 -19.77 -20.94
CA GLY A 375 -19.11 -20.06 -20.32
C GLY A 375 -18.10 -20.68 -21.29
N VAL A 376 -17.10 -21.39 -20.77
CA VAL A 376 -16.25 -22.31 -21.55
C VAL A 376 -17.12 -23.33 -22.27
N GLU A 377 -16.86 -23.59 -23.55
CA GLU A 377 -17.67 -24.49 -24.38
C GLU A 377 -17.29 -25.95 -24.14
N ILE A 378 -15.99 -26.24 -24.11
CA ILE A 378 -15.44 -27.58 -23.89
C ILE A 378 -14.37 -27.50 -22.81
N LEU A 379 -14.73 -27.87 -21.58
CA LEU A 379 -13.79 -27.90 -20.46
C LEU A 379 -12.88 -29.12 -20.57
N LEU A 380 -11.57 -28.87 -20.73
CA LEU A 380 -10.54 -29.91 -20.72
C LEU A 380 -9.98 -30.10 -19.32
N SER A 381 -9.39 -31.28 -19.06
CA SER A 381 -8.59 -31.47 -17.85
C SER A 381 -7.30 -30.66 -17.88
N ASP A 382 -6.75 -30.35 -16.71
CA ASP A 382 -5.47 -29.61 -16.58
C ASP A 382 -4.35 -30.26 -17.39
N ARG A 383 -4.29 -31.60 -17.40
CA ARG A 383 -3.32 -32.37 -18.18
C ARG A 383 -3.49 -32.18 -19.69
N GLU A 384 -4.71 -32.30 -20.20
CA GLU A 384 -4.98 -32.15 -21.64
C GLU A 384 -4.68 -30.74 -22.13
N LEU A 385 -5.03 -29.74 -21.32
CA LEU A 385 -4.78 -28.34 -21.63
C LEU A 385 -3.27 -28.03 -21.56
N LEU A 386 -2.55 -28.57 -20.58
CA LEU A 386 -1.09 -28.45 -20.47
C LEU A 386 -0.38 -29.00 -21.71
N GLU A 387 -0.76 -30.18 -22.20
CA GLU A 387 -0.17 -30.78 -23.39
C GLU A 387 -0.41 -29.90 -24.64
N LYS A 388 -1.61 -29.31 -24.77
CA LYS A 388 -1.92 -28.37 -25.84
C LYS A 388 -1.06 -27.10 -25.75
N PHE A 389 -0.87 -26.55 -24.57
CA PHE A 389 0.01 -25.39 -24.37
C PHE A 389 1.48 -25.72 -24.63
N LYS A 390 1.97 -26.89 -24.19
CA LYS A 390 3.35 -27.34 -24.48
C LYS A 390 3.62 -27.54 -25.96
N ALA A 391 2.60 -27.96 -26.73
CA ALA A 391 2.69 -28.05 -28.18
C ALA A 391 2.80 -26.67 -28.87
N ILE A 392 2.25 -25.62 -28.26
CA ILE A 392 2.36 -24.23 -28.74
C ILE A 392 3.71 -23.63 -28.31
N ASN A 393 4.08 -23.80 -27.04
CA ASN A 393 5.28 -23.24 -26.44
C ASN A 393 5.93 -24.25 -25.48
N SER A 394 7.11 -24.74 -25.86
CA SER A 394 7.87 -25.73 -25.08
C SER A 394 8.39 -25.21 -23.74
N ASN A 395 8.33 -23.90 -23.48
CA ASN A 395 8.74 -23.30 -22.22
C ASN A 395 7.65 -23.33 -21.14
N VAL A 396 6.44 -23.78 -21.49
CA VAL A 396 5.36 -24.04 -20.54
C VAL A 396 5.75 -25.19 -19.61
N VAL A 397 5.63 -24.96 -18.30
CA VAL A 397 6.07 -25.93 -17.28
C VAL A 397 4.86 -26.64 -16.65
N GLU A 398 3.99 -25.87 -15.99
CA GLU A 398 2.81 -26.35 -15.26
C GLU A 398 1.56 -25.57 -15.67
N LEU A 399 0.40 -26.18 -15.41
CA LEU A 399 -0.90 -25.56 -15.60
C LEU A 399 -1.86 -26.04 -14.51
N LYS A 400 -2.71 -25.14 -14.02
CA LYS A 400 -3.80 -25.46 -13.10
C LYS A 400 -5.02 -24.62 -13.41
N GLN A 401 -6.19 -25.25 -13.36
CA GLN A 401 -7.46 -24.53 -13.49
C GLN A 401 -8.10 -24.33 -12.12
N TYR A 402 -8.60 -23.12 -11.88
CA TYR A 402 -9.36 -22.73 -10.70
C TYR A 402 -10.79 -22.39 -11.10
N PHE A 403 -11.73 -22.68 -10.19
CA PHE A 403 -13.16 -22.36 -10.36
C PHE A 403 -13.78 -22.92 -11.66
N THR A 404 -13.46 -24.16 -12.00
CA THR A 404 -13.91 -24.86 -13.23
C THR A 404 -15.42 -25.04 -13.35
N HIS A 405 -16.15 -24.87 -12.24
CA HIS A 405 -17.62 -24.86 -12.20
C HIS A 405 -18.26 -23.53 -12.59
N THR A 406 -17.49 -22.46 -12.73
CA THR A 406 -17.98 -21.12 -13.10
C THR A 406 -18.04 -20.93 -14.62
N LYS A 407 -18.68 -19.85 -15.08
CA LYS A 407 -18.71 -19.50 -16.52
C LYS A 407 -17.33 -19.16 -17.07
N ASN A 408 -16.47 -18.53 -16.27
CA ASN A 408 -15.14 -18.11 -16.66
C ASN A 408 -14.08 -18.70 -15.71
N PRO A 409 -13.76 -20.01 -15.81
CA PRO A 409 -12.65 -20.59 -15.07
C PRO A 409 -11.34 -19.84 -15.33
N ILE A 410 -10.50 -19.77 -14.30
CA ILE A 410 -9.17 -19.18 -14.38
C ILE A 410 -8.17 -20.29 -14.65
N THR A 411 -7.48 -20.22 -15.78
CA THR A 411 -6.33 -21.08 -16.08
C THR A 411 -5.06 -20.33 -15.72
N VAL A 412 -4.27 -20.88 -14.80
CA VAL A 412 -2.94 -20.37 -14.47
C VAL A 412 -1.90 -21.25 -15.17
N LEU A 413 -0.92 -20.63 -15.80
CA LEU A 413 0.15 -21.26 -16.57
C LEU A 413 1.50 -20.76 -16.05
N THR A 414 2.44 -21.66 -15.75
CA THR A 414 3.82 -21.26 -15.42
C THR A 414 4.73 -21.45 -16.64
N VAL A 415 5.65 -20.50 -16.85
CA VAL A 415 6.60 -20.52 -17.97
C VAL A 415 8.03 -20.24 -17.52
N ASN A 416 8.99 -20.81 -18.24
CA ASN A 416 10.37 -20.33 -18.24
C ASN A 416 10.51 -19.30 -19.37
N LYS A 417 10.19 -18.03 -19.10
CA LYS A 417 10.01 -17.00 -20.13
C LYS A 417 11.30 -16.73 -20.92
N THR A 418 11.24 -16.89 -22.24
CA THR A 418 12.34 -16.55 -23.17
C THR A 418 11.93 -15.56 -24.27
N LYS A 419 10.64 -15.23 -24.34
CA LYS A 419 10.01 -14.31 -25.30
C LYS A 419 8.75 -13.73 -24.66
N SER A 420 8.21 -12.64 -25.19
CA SER A 420 6.90 -12.12 -24.75
C SER A 420 5.82 -13.20 -24.86
N VAL A 421 4.98 -13.32 -23.84
CA VAL A 421 3.89 -14.32 -23.83
C VAL A 421 2.85 -14.06 -24.93
N PHE A 422 2.72 -12.81 -25.37
CA PHE A 422 1.81 -12.43 -26.45
C PHE A 422 2.32 -12.82 -27.83
N SER A 423 3.60 -13.24 -27.97
CA SER A 423 4.11 -13.77 -29.24
C SER A 423 3.40 -15.05 -29.69
N ASP A 424 2.76 -15.77 -28.77
CA ASP A 424 2.04 -17.02 -29.04
C ASP A 424 0.51 -16.80 -29.18
N ILE A 425 0.02 -15.56 -29.16
CA ILE A 425 -1.42 -15.30 -29.04
C ILE A 425 -2.24 -15.87 -30.20
N GLU A 426 -1.73 -15.81 -31.42
CA GLU A 426 -2.39 -16.37 -32.60
C GLU A 426 -2.51 -17.89 -32.50
N ALA A 427 -1.47 -18.57 -32.01
CA ALA A 427 -1.51 -20.01 -31.79
C ALA A 427 -2.45 -20.37 -30.63
N MET A 428 -2.43 -19.61 -29.53
CA MET A 428 -3.34 -19.77 -28.40
C MET A 428 -4.81 -19.54 -28.77
N ALA A 429 -5.10 -18.75 -29.81
CA ALA A 429 -6.46 -18.55 -30.31
C ALA A 429 -7.17 -19.85 -30.75
N THR A 430 -6.41 -20.88 -31.09
CA THR A 430 -6.95 -22.22 -31.40
C THR A 430 -7.59 -22.89 -30.17
N LEU A 431 -7.31 -22.41 -28.96
CA LEU A 431 -7.81 -22.94 -27.69
C LEU A 431 -9.02 -22.17 -27.12
N LYS A 432 -9.57 -21.19 -27.87
CA LYS A 432 -10.63 -20.29 -27.38
C LYS A 432 -11.91 -20.99 -26.91
N GLU A 433 -12.20 -22.20 -27.40
CA GLU A 433 -13.36 -22.99 -26.95
C GLU A 433 -13.15 -23.63 -25.57
N HIS A 434 -11.91 -23.70 -25.10
CA HIS A 434 -11.49 -24.31 -23.85
C HIS A 434 -11.15 -23.28 -22.75
N LEU A 435 -11.10 -22.00 -23.07
CA LEU A 435 -10.53 -20.95 -22.21
C LEU A 435 -11.42 -19.71 -22.15
N LYS A 436 -11.37 -19.03 -21.00
CA LYS A 436 -11.97 -17.69 -20.81
C LYS A 436 -11.01 -16.71 -20.18
N VAL A 437 -10.28 -17.15 -19.15
CA VAL A 437 -9.26 -16.35 -18.47
C VAL A 437 -7.98 -17.17 -18.39
N LEU A 438 -6.90 -16.65 -18.96
CA LEU A 438 -5.56 -17.24 -18.91
C LEU A 438 -4.64 -16.26 -18.18
N ILE A 439 -4.00 -16.72 -17.12
CA ILE A 439 -2.98 -15.99 -16.37
C ILE A 439 -1.65 -16.71 -16.57
N ILE A 440 -0.64 -16.00 -17.03
CA ILE A 440 0.70 -16.55 -17.28
C ILE A 440 1.68 -15.92 -16.29
N ILE A 441 2.44 -16.75 -15.58
CA ILE A 441 3.43 -16.31 -14.59
C ILE A 441 4.75 -17.06 -14.78
N ASP A 442 5.85 -16.57 -14.21
CA ASP A 442 7.11 -17.31 -14.23
C ASP A 442 7.02 -18.55 -13.35
N LYS A 443 7.65 -19.66 -13.77
CA LYS A 443 7.83 -20.82 -12.89
C LYS A 443 8.70 -20.48 -11.68
N LYS A 444 9.76 -19.69 -11.90
CA LYS A 444 10.67 -19.27 -10.83
C LYS A 444 9.90 -18.46 -9.79
N ASN A 445 10.08 -18.80 -8.51
CA ASN A 445 9.50 -18.07 -7.37
C ASN A 445 7.98 -17.99 -7.37
N ASN A 446 7.28 -18.95 -7.99
CA ASN A 446 5.83 -19.06 -7.91
C ASN A 446 5.43 -20.52 -7.72
N ASP A 447 4.41 -20.72 -6.90
CA ASP A 447 3.75 -22.01 -6.75
C ASP A 447 2.33 -21.92 -7.32
N ILE A 448 2.05 -22.75 -8.32
CA ILE A 448 0.76 -22.78 -9.00
C ILE A 448 -0.37 -23.26 -8.09
N ASP A 449 -0.06 -23.92 -6.98
CA ASP A 449 -1.01 -24.43 -6.00
C ASP A 449 -1.33 -23.45 -4.87
N GLU A 450 -0.63 -22.32 -4.76
CA GLU A 450 -0.82 -21.35 -3.68
C GLU A 450 -1.57 -20.09 -4.15
N PRO A 451 -2.91 -20.08 -4.14
CA PRO A 451 -3.71 -18.97 -4.67
C PRO A 451 -3.47 -17.65 -3.94
N TYR A 452 -3.09 -17.68 -2.65
CA TYR A 452 -2.84 -16.45 -1.90
C TYR A 452 -1.68 -15.66 -2.51
N MET A 453 -0.58 -16.33 -2.83
CA MET A 453 0.60 -15.71 -3.45
C MET A 453 0.44 -15.50 -4.96
N LEU A 454 -0.42 -16.27 -5.64
CA LEU A 454 -0.76 -16.02 -7.04
C LEU A 454 -1.48 -14.69 -7.22
N ILE A 455 -2.43 -14.36 -6.34
CA ILE A 455 -3.11 -13.04 -6.36
C ILE A 455 -2.06 -11.93 -6.18
N TRP A 456 -1.19 -12.06 -5.17
CA TRP A 456 -0.10 -11.11 -4.93
C TRP A 456 0.80 -10.94 -6.15
N ARG A 457 1.24 -12.05 -6.77
CA ARG A 457 2.10 -12.00 -7.94
C ARG A 457 1.44 -11.24 -9.07
N VAL A 458 0.22 -11.61 -9.44
CA VAL A 458 -0.48 -11.07 -10.62
C VAL A 458 -0.76 -9.58 -10.44
N VAL A 459 -1.36 -9.17 -9.33
CA VAL A 459 -1.75 -7.76 -9.13
C VAL A 459 -0.56 -6.82 -9.02
N ASN A 460 0.59 -7.31 -8.54
CA ASN A 460 1.84 -6.54 -8.49
C ASN A 460 2.62 -6.53 -9.80
N ASN A 461 2.44 -7.49 -10.71
CA ASN A 461 3.29 -7.64 -11.89
C ASN A 461 2.70 -7.13 -13.19
N ILE A 462 1.49 -6.56 -13.13
CA ILE A 462 0.78 -6.12 -14.33
C ILE A 462 0.66 -4.60 -14.40
N ASP A 463 1.03 -4.07 -15.56
CA ASP A 463 0.52 -2.82 -16.11
C ASP A 463 -0.62 -3.17 -17.07
N ALA A 464 -1.84 -2.71 -16.78
CA ALA A 464 -3.01 -3.17 -17.52
C ALA A 464 -2.98 -2.84 -19.03
N GLN A 465 -2.24 -1.82 -19.47
CA GLN A 465 -2.14 -1.47 -20.89
C GLN A 465 -1.19 -2.39 -21.66
N ARG A 466 -0.13 -2.86 -21.00
CA ARG A 466 0.87 -3.75 -21.61
C ARG A 466 0.48 -5.22 -21.46
N ASP A 467 -0.06 -5.58 -20.30
CA ASP A 467 -0.06 -6.97 -19.82
C ASP A 467 -1.43 -7.64 -19.88
N ILE A 468 -2.45 -6.97 -20.43
CA ILE A 468 -3.80 -7.52 -20.55
C ILE A 468 -4.31 -7.35 -21.98
N ILE A 469 -4.82 -8.44 -22.53
CA ILE A 469 -5.63 -8.43 -23.75
C ILE A 469 -6.93 -9.19 -23.49
N THR A 470 -7.99 -8.82 -24.20
CA THR A 470 -9.33 -9.39 -24.02
C THR A 470 -9.76 -10.32 -25.16
N GLU A 471 -9.00 -10.36 -26.25
CA GLU A 471 -9.27 -11.18 -27.43
C GLU A 471 -8.04 -12.04 -27.74
N PRO A 472 -8.21 -13.33 -28.12
CA PRO A 472 -9.48 -14.03 -28.36
C PRO A 472 -10.23 -14.47 -27.08
N PHE A 473 -9.57 -14.34 -25.93
CA PHE A 473 -10.11 -14.47 -24.57
C PHE A 473 -9.23 -13.62 -23.66
N ILE A 474 -9.57 -13.51 -22.36
CA ILE A 474 -8.80 -12.68 -21.44
C ILE A 474 -7.45 -13.35 -21.17
N VAL A 475 -6.35 -12.67 -21.50
CA VAL A 475 -4.99 -13.12 -21.19
C VAL A 475 -4.31 -12.05 -20.35
N VAL A 476 -3.71 -12.47 -19.23
CA VAL A 476 -2.96 -11.64 -18.29
C VAL A 476 -1.53 -12.14 -18.23
N ASP A 477 -0.57 -11.28 -18.57
CA ASP A 477 0.86 -11.54 -18.39
C ASP A 477 1.32 -11.09 -17.00
N GLY A 478 1.26 -11.98 -16.01
CA GLY A 478 1.77 -11.75 -14.65
C GLY A 478 3.26 -12.11 -14.45
N THR A 479 4.01 -12.40 -15.52
CA THR A 479 5.46 -12.67 -15.44
C THR A 479 6.25 -11.40 -15.08
N ASN A 480 7.49 -11.57 -14.66
CA ASN A 480 8.46 -10.49 -14.58
C ASN A 480 8.74 -9.95 -15.99
N LYS A 481 8.98 -8.64 -16.09
CA LYS A 481 9.19 -7.98 -17.38
C LYS A 481 10.65 -7.73 -17.67
N GLY A 482 11.01 -7.82 -18.93
CA GLY A 482 12.35 -7.50 -19.42
C GLY A 482 12.34 -7.05 -20.88
N GLU A 483 13.52 -7.09 -21.51
CA GLU A 483 13.71 -6.60 -22.89
C GLU A 483 12.77 -7.26 -23.90
N VAL A 484 12.45 -8.55 -23.71
CA VAL A 484 11.53 -9.31 -24.59
C VAL A 484 10.10 -8.77 -24.57
N ASP A 485 9.73 -7.97 -23.57
CA ASP A 485 8.44 -7.31 -23.41
C ASP A 485 8.48 -5.82 -23.78
N GLY A 486 9.63 -5.33 -24.26
CA GLY A 486 9.89 -3.91 -24.44
C GLY A 486 10.03 -3.13 -23.13
N PHE A 487 10.29 -3.82 -22.01
CA PHE A 487 10.53 -3.21 -20.70
C PHE A 487 12.02 -2.95 -20.50
N THR A 488 12.38 -1.69 -20.21
CA THR A 488 13.79 -1.24 -20.14
C THR A 488 14.26 -0.83 -18.75
N ARG A 489 13.33 -0.68 -17.79
CA ARG A 489 13.67 -0.44 -16.38
C ARG A 489 14.18 -1.74 -15.75
N THR A 490 14.91 -1.63 -14.64
CA THR A 490 15.28 -2.80 -13.84
C THR A 490 14.04 -3.41 -13.20
N TRP A 491 13.84 -4.71 -13.36
CA TRP A 491 12.81 -5.45 -12.63
C TRP A 491 13.33 -5.83 -11.24
N PRO A 492 12.66 -5.44 -10.15
CA PRO A 492 13.17 -5.67 -8.80
C PRO A 492 13.07 -7.14 -8.40
N GLY A 493 13.93 -7.53 -7.45
CA GLY A 493 13.87 -8.83 -6.79
C GLY A 493 12.72 -8.90 -5.78
N ASP A 494 12.22 -10.10 -5.57
CA ASP A 494 11.32 -10.43 -4.46
C ASP A 494 12.06 -10.32 -3.11
N THR A 495 11.34 -9.90 -2.08
CA THR A 495 11.79 -10.08 -0.68
C THR A 495 11.61 -11.54 -0.26
N PHE A 496 12.65 -12.10 0.37
CA PHE A 496 12.66 -13.44 0.94
C PHE A 496 13.40 -13.41 2.28
N CYS A 497 12.95 -14.25 3.22
CA CYS A 497 13.78 -14.66 4.34
C CYS A 497 14.86 -15.64 3.85
N THR A 498 15.88 -15.85 4.67
CA THR A 498 16.75 -17.02 4.54
C THR A 498 16.36 -18.12 5.51
N LYS A 499 16.70 -19.35 5.14
CA LYS A 499 16.35 -20.53 5.94
C LYS A 499 17.02 -20.45 7.31
N GLU A 500 18.25 -19.97 7.34
CA GLU A 500 19.05 -19.73 8.53
C GLU A 500 18.36 -18.75 9.50
N VAL A 501 17.74 -17.68 8.98
CA VAL A 501 16.98 -16.72 9.81
C VAL A 501 15.75 -17.39 10.42
N LEU A 502 14.97 -18.13 9.62
CA LEU A 502 13.78 -18.82 10.12
C LEU A 502 14.14 -19.88 11.18
N ASP A 503 15.17 -20.68 10.91
CA ASP A 503 15.64 -21.72 11.82
C ASP A 503 16.14 -21.11 13.14
N SER A 504 16.92 -20.02 13.07
CA SER A 504 17.38 -19.30 14.27
C SER A 504 16.22 -18.74 15.11
N LEU A 505 15.17 -18.20 14.47
CA LEU A 505 13.99 -17.71 15.18
C LEU A 505 13.20 -18.84 15.85
N GLN A 506 13.10 -20.00 15.20
CA GLN A 506 12.48 -21.20 15.79
C GLN A 506 13.30 -21.75 16.97
N GLU A 507 14.62 -21.85 16.83
CA GLU A 507 15.53 -22.30 17.89
C GLU A 507 15.46 -21.41 19.14
N ARG A 508 15.27 -20.10 18.93
CA ARG A 508 15.08 -19.11 20.01
C ARG A 508 13.67 -19.12 20.61
N GLY A 509 12.75 -19.91 20.06
CA GLY A 509 11.35 -19.98 20.48
C GLY A 509 10.56 -18.69 20.23
N LEU A 510 10.98 -17.89 19.25
CA LEU A 510 10.30 -16.63 18.89
C LEU A 510 9.15 -16.83 17.91
N ILE A 511 9.20 -17.90 17.11
CA ILE A 511 8.16 -18.27 16.15
C ILE A 511 7.90 -19.77 16.20
N ASP A 512 6.68 -20.17 15.82
CA ASP A 512 6.25 -21.56 15.66
C ASP A 512 5.53 -21.68 14.31
N ILE A 513 6.25 -22.14 13.29
CA ILE A 513 5.79 -22.21 11.89
C ILE A 513 6.19 -23.54 11.26
N ASP A 514 5.41 -23.98 10.28
CA ASP A 514 5.67 -25.19 9.50
C ASP A 514 5.87 -24.87 8.00
N ASN A 515 6.16 -25.90 7.21
CA ASN A 515 6.34 -25.76 5.77
C ASN A 515 5.06 -25.28 5.06
N THR A 516 3.88 -25.59 5.61
CA THR A 516 2.61 -25.10 5.05
C THR A 516 2.50 -23.59 5.22
N PHE A 517 2.89 -23.04 6.37
CA PHE A 517 2.94 -21.61 6.63
C PHE A 517 3.98 -20.91 5.73
N ILE A 518 5.19 -21.47 5.63
CA ILE A 518 6.27 -20.94 4.78
C ILE A 518 5.83 -20.87 3.32
N LYS A 519 5.22 -21.96 2.82
CA LYS A 519 4.71 -22.07 1.45
C LYS A 519 3.58 -21.06 1.21
N LYS A 520 2.61 -21.00 2.11
CA LYS A 520 1.43 -20.14 1.98
C LYS A 520 1.77 -18.67 1.81
N PHE A 521 2.77 -18.19 2.52
CA PHE A 521 3.17 -16.78 2.52
C PHE A 521 4.45 -16.50 1.73
N GLY A 522 4.99 -17.51 1.01
CA GLY A 522 6.15 -17.35 0.14
C GLY A 522 7.38 -16.77 0.85
N LEU A 523 7.64 -17.20 2.10
CA LEU A 523 8.73 -16.68 2.92
C LEU A 523 10.12 -17.05 2.36
N LEU A 524 10.20 -18.20 1.69
CA LEU A 524 11.37 -18.68 0.98
C LEU A 524 11.06 -18.76 -0.53
N PRO A 525 12.08 -18.78 -1.40
CA PRO A 525 11.88 -19.06 -2.81
C PRO A 525 11.13 -20.37 -3.03
N PHE A 526 10.17 -20.37 -3.96
CA PHE A 526 9.54 -21.60 -4.42
C PHE A 526 10.50 -22.33 -5.38
N GLU A 527 10.67 -23.63 -5.16
CA GLU A 527 11.56 -24.51 -5.94
C GLU A 527 10.97 -24.90 -7.32
#